data_AF-A0A950Y4F2-F1
#
_entry.id   AF-A0A950Y4F2-F1
#
_cell.length_a   1.000
_cell.length_b   1.000
_cell.length_c   1.000
_cell.angle_alpha   90.00
_cell.angle_beta   90.00
_cell.angle_gamma   90.00
#
_symmetry.space_group_name_H-M   'P 1'
#
loop_
_entity.id
_entity.type
_entity.pdbx_description
1 polymer ?
#
loop_
_entity_poly.entity_id
_entity_poly.type
_entity_poly.pdbx_seq_one_letter_code
_entity_poly.pdbx_strand_id
1 'polypeptide(L)'
;MQWTRSETLALAKNNCTQCHGSGLRLGRMGSLSPCNCVLRAIFRVCYDRFIRCATQEPYLSRISVEPHVGKQRAATWGRKDEEYIADFCLVSRRTLDDFEHRLFRYHFLLGADWRLCSRKLGIDRGTFFHAVYRIEQKLGRTFRELEPYPLFPLDDYFHGASRMVTGPQPVARKTGPSALPSRLRFPEVRRAA
;
A
#
# COMPACT_ATOMS: atom_id res chain seq x y z
N MET A 1 -10.99 6.62 2.57
CA MET A 1 -11.35 5.23 2.26
C MET A 1 -12.49 4.73 3.14
N GLN A 2 -13.41 3.92 2.60
CA GLN A 2 -14.42 3.18 3.39
C GLN A 2 -13.99 1.72 3.52
N TRP A 3 -13.97 1.19 4.74
CA TRP A 3 -13.64 -0.22 4.98
C TRP A 3 -14.85 -1.10 4.64
N THR A 4 -14.68 -2.03 3.70
CA THR A 4 -15.75 -2.95 3.29
C THR A 4 -15.59 -4.32 3.95
N ARG A 5 -16.71 -5.04 4.09
CA ARG A 5 -16.71 -6.40 4.66
C ARG A 5 -15.94 -7.38 3.78
N SER A 6 -16.08 -7.26 2.45
CA SER A 6 -15.40 -8.14 1.49
C SER A 6 -13.88 -8.08 1.62
N GLU A 7 -13.31 -6.90 1.81
CA GLU A 7 -11.87 -6.72 1.96
C GLU A 7 -11.33 -7.25 3.29
N THR A 8 -12.10 -7.08 4.37
CA THR A 8 -11.64 -7.39 5.74
C THR A 8 -11.88 -8.84 6.15
N LEU A 9 -12.84 -9.53 5.52
CA LEU A 9 -13.22 -10.90 5.87
C LEU A 9 -12.09 -11.90 5.64
N ALA A 10 -11.34 -11.79 4.55
CA ALA A 10 -10.23 -12.69 4.25
C ALA A 10 -9.03 -12.50 5.21
N LEU A 11 -8.90 -11.32 5.80
CA LEU A 11 -7.82 -10.96 6.73
C LEU A 11 -8.21 -11.18 8.20
N ALA A 12 -9.50 -11.42 8.47
CA ALA A 12 -10.01 -11.54 9.82
C ALA A 12 -9.61 -12.89 10.43
N LYS A 13 -9.16 -12.86 11.68
CA LYS A 13 -8.95 -14.09 12.45
C LYS A 13 -10.31 -14.68 12.86
N ASN A 14 -10.60 -15.92 12.46
CA ASN A 14 -11.86 -16.62 12.75
C ASN A 14 -12.24 -16.61 14.24
N ASN A 15 -11.25 -16.83 15.13
CA ASN A 15 -11.45 -16.85 16.59
C ASN A 15 -11.14 -15.51 17.29
N CYS A 16 -11.24 -14.39 16.57
CA CYS A 16 -11.04 -13.08 17.19
C CYS A 16 -12.18 -12.77 18.17
N THR A 17 -11.85 -12.50 19.43
CA THR A 17 -12.83 -12.15 20.48
C THR A 17 -13.54 -10.81 20.25
N GLN A 18 -13.04 -9.97 19.34
CA GLN A 18 -13.55 -8.62 19.13
C GLN A 18 -14.37 -8.47 17.83
N CYS A 19 -14.14 -9.31 16.82
CA CYS A 19 -14.91 -9.28 15.58
C CYS A 19 -15.53 -10.63 15.20
N HIS A 20 -15.23 -11.72 15.91
CA HIS A 20 -15.77 -13.06 15.64
C HIS A 20 -15.64 -13.49 14.16
N GLY A 21 -14.51 -13.16 13.53
CA GLY A 21 -14.27 -13.47 12.11
C GLY A 21 -14.88 -12.49 11.09
N SER A 22 -15.61 -11.44 11.50
CA SER A 22 -16.20 -10.47 10.55
C SER A 22 -15.21 -9.44 9.99
N GLY A 23 -14.10 -9.20 10.69
CA GLY A 23 -13.07 -8.22 10.32
C GLY A 23 -13.40 -6.75 10.64
N LEU A 24 -14.66 -6.44 10.96
CA LEU A 24 -15.13 -5.09 11.25
C LEU A 24 -15.65 -4.97 12.68
N ARG A 25 -15.63 -3.74 13.21
CA ARG A 25 -16.20 -3.37 14.50
C ARG A 25 -17.05 -2.12 14.36
N LEU A 26 -18.15 -2.09 15.09
CA LEU A 26 -18.99 -0.92 15.26
C LEU A 26 -18.30 0.04 16.23
N GLY A 27 -17.91 1.21 15.74
CA GLY A 27 -17.39 2.30 16.56
C GLY A 27 -18.49 3.02 17.35
N ARG A 28 -18.09 3.99 18.20
CA ARG A 28 -18.98 4.75 19.09
C ARG A 28 -20.03 5.64 18.39
N MET A 29 -20.05 5.68 17.06
CA MET A 29 -20.95 6.52 16.24
C MET A 29 -21.55 5.73 15.06
N GLY A 30 -21.64 4.40 15.15
CA GLY A 30 -22.09 3.56 14.04
C GLY A 30 -21.11 3.46 12.86
N SER A 31 -19.96 4.13 12.94
CA SER A 31 -18.89 4.04 11.95
C SER A 31 -18.27 2.63 11.96
N LEU A 32 -18.20 1.98 10.81
CA LEU A 32 -17.49 0.73 10.64
C LEU A 32 -15.98 0.99 10.68
N SER A 33 -15.31 0.38 11.65
CA SER A 33 -13.85 0.44 11.82
C SER A 33 -13.24 -0.96 11.64
N PRO A 34 -12.03 -1.06 11.06
CA PRO A 34 -11.35 -2.34 10.94
C PRO A 34 -10.98 -2.86 12.32
N CYS A 35 -11.05 -4.17 12.48
CA CYS A 35 -10.62 -4.85 13.68
C CYS A 35 -9.09 -4.85 13.79
N ASN A 36 -8.54 -4.76 15.01
CA ASN A 36 -7.10 -4.85 15.24
C ASN A 36 -6.49 -6.16 14.71
N CYS A 37 -7.24 -7.26 14.63
CA CYS A 37 -6.72 -8.50 14.04
C CYS A 37 -6.44 -8.35 12.54
N VAL A 38 -7.27 -7.58 11.82
CA VAL A 38 -7.11 -7.30 10.39
C VAL A 38 -5.90 -6.41 10.17
N LEU A 39 -5.76 -5.33 10.95
CA LEU A 39 -4.61 -4.42 10.83
C LEU A 39 -3.28 -5.16 11.05
N ARG A 40 -3.24 -6.03 12.07
CA ARG A 40 -2.06 -6.86 12.33
C ARG A 40 -1.80 -7.88 11.22
N ALA A 41 -2.85 -8.42 10.59
CA ALA A 41 -2.71 -9.32 9.45
C ALA A 41 -2.13 -8.58 8.23
N ILE A 42 -2.61 -7.36 7.93
CA ILE A 42 -2.07 -6.50 6.88
C ILE A 42 -0.57 -6.28 7.10
N PHE A 43 -0.18 -5.87 8.32
CA PHE A 43 1.23 -5.68 8.65
C PHE A 43 2.05 -6.94 8.39
N ARG A 44 1.56 -8.12 8.80
CA ARG A 44 2.28 -9.39 8.59
C ARG A 44 2.45 -9.73 7.11
N VAL A 45 1.42 -9.53 6.29
CA VAL A 45 1.50 -9.73 4.84
C VAL A 45 2.58 -8.83 4.23
N CYS A 46 2.61 -7.55 4.62
CA CYS A 46 3.64 -6.62 4.17
C CYS A 46 5.03 -6.99 4.68
N TYR A 47 5.14 -7.40 5.94
CA TYR A 47 6.40 -7.80 6.55
C TYR A 47 6.97 -9.08 5.92
N ASP A 48 6.13 -10.08 5.66
CA ASP A 48 6.55 -11.31 4.97
C ASP A 48 7.06 -11.00 3.57
N ARG A 49 6.43 -10.05 2.86
CA ARG A 49 6.93 -9.56 1.57
C ARG A 49 8.26 -8.83 1.72
N PHE A 50 8.38 -7.96 2.71
CA PHE A 50 9.63 -7.25 3.00
C PHE A 50 10.77 -8.23 3.26
N ILE A 51 10.56 -9.28 4.06
CA ILE A 51 11.59 -10.29 4.33
C ILE A 51 11.99 -11.02 3.05
N ARG A 52 11.05 -11.38 2.17
CA ARG A 52 11.38 -11.98 0.87
C ARG A 52 12.24 -11.04 0.02
N CYS A 53 11.85 -9.77 -0.10
CA CYS A 53 12.62 -8.78 -0.87
C CYS A 53 14.01 -8.55 -0.26
N ALA A 54 14.12 -8.48 1.07
CA ALA A 54 15.38 -8.17 1.76
C ALA A 54 16.35 -9.37 1.83
N THR A 55 15.85 -10.60 1.80
CA THR A 55 16.67 -11.83 1.81
C THR A 55 17.05 -12.29 0.40
N GLN A 56 16.32 -11.85 -0.62
CA GLN A 56 16.64 -12.15 -2.01
C GLN A 56 17.97 -11.50 -2.41
N GLU A 57 18.80 -12.24 -3.14
CA GLU A 57 20.10 -11.75 -3.55
C GLU A 57 19.93 -10.61 -4.59
N PRO A 58 20.67 -9.48 -4.48
CA PRO A 58 20.44 -8.29 -5.31
C PRO A 58 20.51 -8.52 -6.82
N TYR A 59 21.25 -9.52 -7.28
CA TYR A 59 21.34 -9.86 -8.70
C TYR A 59 20.13 -10.67 -9.21
N LEU A 60 19.31 -11.20 -8.31
CA LEU A 60 18.03 -11.83 -8.65
C LEU A 60 16.88 -10.82 -8.71
N SER A 61 17.08 -9.58 -8.24
CA SER A 61 16.05 -8.55 -8.36
C SER A 61 15.80 -8.27 -9.84
N ARG A 62 14.54 -8.32 -10.27
CA ARG A 62 14.18 -8.10 -11.67
C ARG A 62 13.86 -6.63 -11.89
N ILE A 63 14.47 -6.02 -12.90
CA ILE A 63 14.07 -4.70 -13.36
C ILE A 63 12.71 -4.85 -14.06
N SER A 64 11.71 -4.11 -13.57
CA SER A 64 10.36 -4.08 -14.14
C SER A 64 10.14 -2.79 -14.91
N VAL A 65 9.50 -2.91 -16.08
CA VAL A 65 9.05 -1.77 -16.87
C VAL A 65 7.61 -1.47 -16.50
N GLU A 66 7.35 -0.29 -15.96
CA GLU A 66 5.98 0.16 -15.69
C GLU A 66 5.50 1.13 -16.76
N PRO A 67 4.35 0.83 -17.41
CA PRO A 67 3.70 1.77 -18.30
C PRO A 67 3.02 2.87 -17.47
N HIS A 68 3.25 4.12 -17.84
CA HIS A 68 2.53 5.23 -17.21
C HIS A 68 1.07 5.29 -17.67
N VAL A 69 0.19 5.73 -16.79
CA VAL A 69 -1.20 6.06 -17.14
C VAL A 69 -1.23 7.39 -17.93
N GLY A 70 -1.54 7.36 -19.22
CA GLY A 70 -1.68 8.57 -20.05
C GLY A 70 -1.50 8.36 -21.56
N LYS A 71 -1.89 9.37 -22.35
CA LYS A 71 -1.96 9.28 -23.83
C LYS A 71 -0.59 9.33 -24.54
N GLN A 72 0.47 9.68 -23.82
CA GLN A 72 1.79 9.96 -24.41
C GLN A 72 2.87 9.85 -23.33
N ARG A 73 3.30 8.64 -22.94
CA ARG A 73 4.35 8.49 -21.91
C ARG A 73 5.29 7.32 -22.14
N ALA A 74 6.57 7.62 -21.99
CA ALA A 74 7.68 6.67 -21.89
C ALA A 74 7.50 5.77 -20.68
N ALA A 75 7.90 4.51 -20.78
CA ALA A 75 7.86 3.59 -19.65
C ALA A 75 9.01 3.88 -18.67
N THR A 76 8.78 3.71 -17.37
CA THR A 76 9.83 3.84 -16.35
C THR A 76 10.35 2.46 -15.99
N TRP A 77 11.68 2.35 -15.91
CA TRP A 77 12.36 1.19 -15.37
C TRP A 77 12.51 1.37 -13.87
N GLY A 78 12.01 0.43 -13.09
CA GLY A 78 12.09 0.42 -11.64
C GLY A 78 12.59 -0.92 -11.11
N ARG A 79 13.07 -0.90 -9.87
CA ARG A 79 13.43 -2.12 -9.14
C ARG A 79 12.49 -2.22 -7.94
N LYS A 80 11.35 -2.87 -8.14
CA LYS A 80 10.23 -2.85 -7.19
C LYS A 80 10.54 -3.45 -5.84
N ASP A 81 11.41 -4.45 -5.79
CA ASP A 81 11.78 -5.08 -4.52
C ASP A 81 12.57 -4.08 -3.64
N GLU A 82 13.51 -3.34 -4.23
CA GLU A 82 14.29 -2.29 -3.56
C GLU A 82 13.45 -1.07 -3.21
N GLU A 83 12.56 -0.64 -4.11
CA GLU A 83 11.59 0.43 -3.87
C GLU A 83 10.70 0.06 -2.68
N TYR A 84 10.19 -1.19 -2.64
CA TYR A 84 9.35 -1.67 -1.54
C TYR A 84 10.10 -1.69 -0.20
N ILE A 85 11.35 -2.15 -0.18
CA ILE A 85 12.20 -2.13 1.01
C ILE A 85 12.37 -0.70 1.52
N ALA A 86 12.67 0.23 0.61
CA ALA A 86 12.88 1.63 0.94
C ALA A 86 11.60 2.27 1.51
N ASP A 87 10.46 2.08 0.84
CA ASP A 87 9.17 2.63 1.26
C ASP A 87 8.73 2.03 2.59
N PHE A 88 8.86 0.72 2.77
CA PHE A 88 8.53 0.04 4.03
C PHE A 88 9.33 0.62 5.21
N CYS A 89 10.64 0.81 5.03
CA CYS A 89 11.50 1.40 6.06
C CYS A 89 11.17 2.88 6.32
N LEU A 90 10.95 3.66 5.25
CA LEU A 90 10.70 5.09 5.32
C LEU A 90 9.36 5.39 6.00
N VAL A 91 8.29 4.70 5.59
CA VAL A 91 6.96 4.83 6.19
C VAL A 91 7.00 4.41 7.64
N SER A 92 7.66 3.29 7.96
CA SER A 92 7.76 2.82 9.34
C SER A 92 8.50 3.80 10.24
N ARG A 93 9.48 4.55 9.72
CA ARG A 93 10.18 5.60 10.46
C ARG A 93 9.33 6.85 10.69
N ARG A 94 8.47 7.23 9.74
CA ARG A 94 7.62 8.43 9.83
C ARG A 94 6.41 8.25 10.74
N THR A 95 5.96 7.01 10.91
CA THR A 95 4.69 6.69 11.60
C THR A 95 4.88 6.30 13.06
N LEU A 96 6.03 5.74 13.40
CA LEU A 96 6.34 5.26 14.74
C LEU A 96 7.06 6.33 15.56
N ASP A 97 6.78 6.36 16.86
CA ASP A 97 7.52 7.18 17.82
C ASP A 97 8.98 6.67 17.94
N ASP A 98 9.90 7.49 18.45
CA ASP A 98 11.33 7.13 18.56
C ASP A 98 11.56 5.80 19.29
N PHE A 99 10.81 5.54 20.36
CA PHE A 99 10.87 4.28 21.10
C PHE A 99 10.34 3.11 20.28
N GLU A 100 9.17 3.28 19.65
CA GLU A 100 8.54 2.26 18.83
C GLU A 100 9.40 1.93 17.61
N HIS A 101 10.02 2.93 16.98
CA HIS A 101 10.91 2.75 15.85
C HIS A 101 12.20 2.01 16.24
N ARG A 102 12.78 2.30 17.42
CA ARG A 102 13.93 1.53 17.94
C ARG A 102 13.57 0.07 18.17
N LEU A 103 12.43 -0.19 18.82
CA LEU A 103 11.93 -1.55 19.02
C LEU A 103 11.68 -2.25 17.69
N PHE A 104 11.04 -1.56 16.75
CA PHE A 104 10.76 -2.06 15.41
C PHE A 104 12.04 -2.46 14.68
N ARG A 105 13.06 -1.60 14.72
CA ARG A 105 14.36 -1.86 14.11
C ARG A 105 15.04 -3.10 14.69
N TYR A 106 15.06 -3.26 16.01
CA TYR A 106 15.68 -4.45 16.62
C TYR A 106 14.92 -5.72 16.30
N HIS A 107 13.59 -5.71 16.48
CA HIS A 107 12.81 -6.92 16.37
C HIS A 107 12.53 -7.33 14.92
N PHE A 108 12.06 -6.41 14.08
CA PHE A 108 11.62 -6.72 12.72
C PHE A 108 12.72 -6.56 11.68
N LEU A 109 13.54 -5.50 11.74
CA LEU A 109 14.58 -5.29 10.72
C LEU A 109 15.84 -6.13 10.98
N LEU A 110 16.22 -6.32 12.25
CA LEU A 110 17.42 -7.07 12.65
C LEU A 110 17.11 -8.50 13.15
N GLY A 111 15.84 -8.86 13.30
CA GLY A 111 15.44 -10.21 13.73
C GLY A 111 15.79 -10.56 15.18
N ALA A 112 15.95 -9.57 16.07
CA ALA A 112 16.30 -9.83 17.46
C ALA A 112 15.14 -10.45 18.26
N ASP A 113 15.48 -11.42 19.11
CA ASP A 113 14.55 -12.01 20.09
C ASP A 113 14.08 -11.00 21.13
N TRP A 114 12.89 -11.23 21.68
CA TRP A 114 12.31 -10.40 22.74
C TRP A 114 13.23 -10.26 23.96
N ARG A 115 14.02 -11.29 24.29
CA ARG A 115 15.00 -11.25 25.40
C ARG A 115 16.12 -10.26 25.13
N LEU A 116 16.60 -10.18 23.88
CA LEU A 116 17.65 -9.26 23.49
C LEU A 116 17.11 -7.82 23.45
N CYS A 117 15.90 -7.64 22.91
CA CYS A 117 15.19 -6.36 22.94
C CYS A 117 14.94 -5.88 24.37
N SER A 118 14.50 -6.77 25.27
CA SER A 118 14.28 -6.49 26.70
C SER A 118 15.55 -6.00 27.39
N ARG A 119 16.69 -6.71 27.21
CA ARG A 119 17.99 -6.28 27.75
C ARG A 119 18.46 -4.94 27.18
N LYS A 120 18.28 -4.73 25.87
CA LYS A 120 18.80 -3.54 25.19
C LYS A 120 17.98 -2.28 25.46
N LEU A 121 16.67 -2.41 25.55
CA LEU A 121 15.74 -1.29 25.71
C LEU A 121 15.25 -1.13 27.15
N GLY A 122 15.60 -2.04 28.07
CA GLY A 122 15.20 -1.99 29.47
C GLY A 122 13.70 -2.19 29.68
N ILE A 123 13.05 -3.03 28.86
CA ILE A 123 11.60 -3.25 28.89
C ILE A 123 11.24 -4.65 29.36
N ASP A 124 10.10 -4.80 30.03
CA ASP A 124 9.58 -6.10 30.45
C ASP A 124 8.91 -6.85 29.28
N ARG A 125 8.65 -8.15 29.51
CA ARG A 125 8.03 -9.04 28.54
C ARG A 125 6.63 -8.56 28.11
N GLY A 126 5.81 -8.10 29.06
CA GLY A 126 4.45 -7.66 28.77
C GLY A 126 4.46 -6.41 27.90
N THR A 127 5.22 -5.40 28.31
CA THR A 127 5.40 -4.15 27.55
C THR A 127 5.95 -4.41 26.15
N PHE A 128 6.88 -5.36 25.99
CA PHE A 128 7.37 -5.76 24.67
C PHE A 128 6.23 -6.23 23.75
N PHE A 129 5.44 -7.22 24.18
CA PHE A 129 4.37 -7.75 23.33
C PHE A 129 3.26 -6.73 23.07
N HIS A 130 2.93 -5.90 24.06
CA HIS A 130 1.98 -4.81 23.88
C HIS A 130 2.50 -3.75 22.91
N ALA A 131 3.79 -3.41 22.96
CA ALA A 131 4.41 -2.49 22.01
C ALA A 131 4.44 -3.08 20.59
N VAL A 132 4.79 -4.36 20.44
CA VAL A 132 4.72 -5.07 19.15
C VAL A 132 3.31 -5.02 18.57
N TYR A 133 2.28 -5.32 19.37
CA TYR A 133 0.90 -5.28 18.89
C TYR A 133 0.45 -3.88 18.49
N ARG A 134 0.92 -2.83 19.19
CA ARG A 134 0.67 -1.43 18.82
C ARG A 134 1.34 -1.06 17.49
N ILE A 135 2.60 -1.47 17.31
CA ILE A 135 3.36 -1.25 16.07
C ILE A 135 2.66 -1.94 14.89
N GLU A 136 2.33 -3.23 15.02
CA GLU A 136 1.60 -3.99 13.98
C GLU A 136 0.28 -3.29 13.60
N GLN A 137 -0.46 -2.74 14.58
CA GLN A 137 -1.73 -2.05 14.34
C GLN A 137 -1.54 -0.70 13.66
N LYS A 138 -0.60 0.14 14.14
CA LYS A 138 -0.31 1.46 13.57
C LYS A 138 0.16 1.32 12.13
N LEU A 139 1.16 0.48 11.89
CA LEU A 139 1.73 0.28 10.55
C LEU A 139 0.74 -0.38 9.61
N GLY A 140 0.01 -1.41 10.04
CA GLY A 140 -0.99 -2.06 9.21
C GLY A 140 -2.10 -1.10 8.75
N ARG A 141 -2.48 -0.15 9.62
CA ARG A 141 -3.41 0.92 9.24
C ARG A 141 -2.78 1.87 8.23
N THR A 142 -1.59 2.39 8.52
CA THR A 142 -0.94 3.34 7.63
C THR A 142 -0.65 2.74 6.25
N PHE A 143 -0.16 1.49 6.17
CA PHE A 143 0.16 0.83 4.89
C PHE A 143 -1.03 0.77 3.92
N ARG A 144 -2.26 0.67 4.45
CA ARG A 144 -3.50 0.70 3.66
C ARG A 144 -3.99 2.12 3.39
N GLU A 145 -3.87 3.02 4.36
CA GLU A 145 -4.39 4.39 4.27
C GLU A 145 -3.45 5.39 3.56
N LEU A 146 -2.22 4.98 3.22
CA LEU A 146 -1.27 5.81 2.48
C LEU A 146 -1.83 6.21 1.10
N GLU A 147 -1.75 7.51 0.81
CA GLU A 147 -2.03 8.10 -0.50
C GLU A 147 -0.83 8.94 -0.92
N PRO A 148 -0.48 8.99 -2.23
CA PRO A 148 -1.17 8.39 -3.37
C PRO A 148 -0.82 6.91 -3.66
N TYR A 149 0.22 6.36 -3.01
CA TYR A 149 0.70 5.00 -3.25
C TYR A 149 0.61 4.15 -1.97
N PRO A 150 -0.41 3.28 -1.83
CA PRO A 150 -0.52 2.40 -0.68
C PRO A 150 0.47 1.24 -0.75
N LEU A 151 0.98 0.80 0.40
CA LEU A 151 1.82 -0.41 0.50
C LEU A 151 0.99 -1.70 0.54
N PHE A 152 -0.30 -1.59 0.89
CA PHE A 152 -1.25 -2.70 0.87
C PHE A 152 -2.51 -2.30 0.10
N PRO A 153 -2.94 -3.10 -0.90
CA PRO A 153 -2.59 -4.50 -1.16
C PRO A 153 -1.28 -4.64 -1.95
N LEU A 154 -0.58 -5.76 -1.78
CA LEU A 154 0.71 -5.98 -2.45
C LEU A 154 0.58 -6.02 -3.97
N ASP A 155 -0.52 -6.59 -4.49
CA ASP A 155 -0.73 -6.70 -5.92
C ASP A 155 -0.78 -5.32 -6.59
N ASP A 156 -1.45 -4.35 -5.97
CA ASP A 156 -1.55 -2.97 -6.46
C ASP A 156 -0.20 -2.24 -6.42
N TYR A 157 0.65 -2.54 -5.44
CA TYR A 157 1.98 -1.92 -5.33
C TYR A 157 2.95 -2.44 -6.40
N PHE A 158 3.00 -3.77 -6.59
CA PHE A 158 3.99 -4.42 -7.47
C PHE A 158 3.58 -4.47 -8.95
N HIS A 159 2.29 -4.49 -9.25
CA HIS A 159 1.79 -4.60 -10.63
C HIS A 159 1.09 -3.33 -11.11
N GLY A 160 1.02 -2.31 -10.26
CA GLY A 160 0.16 -1.15 -10.44
C GLY A 160 -1.31 -1.49 -10.16
N ALA A 161 -2.13 -0.45 -9.94
CA ALA A 161 -3.57 -0.63 -9.77
C ALA A 161 -4.12 -1.45 -10.94
N SER A 162 -4.70 -2.62 -10.63
CA SER A 162 -5.37 -3.44 -11.63
C SER A 162 -6.30 -2.55 -12.44
N ARG A 163 -6.30 -2.70 -13.78
CA ARG A 163 -6.99 -1.87 -14.78
C ARG A 163 -8.51 -1.67 -14.57
N MET A 164 -9.05 -2.17 -13.45
CA MET A 164 -10.41 -2.01 -12.98
C MET A 164 -10.64 -0.76 -12.12
N VAL A 165 -9.61 -0.04 -11.67
CA VAL A 165 -9.81 1.32 -11.16
C VAL A 165 -10.12 2.20 -12.36
N THR A 166 -11.38 2.59 -12.48
CA THR A 166 -11.93 3.55 -13.43
C THR A 166 -10.84 4.44 -13.98
N GLY A 167 -10.49 4.23 -15.25
CA GLY A 167 -9.70 5.18 -16.00
C GLY A 167 -10.30 6.58 -15.82
N PRO A 168 -9.51 7.66 -16.03
CA PRO A 168 -10.05 9.02 -15.98
C PRO A 168 -11.38 9.01 -16.70
N GLN A 169 -12.46 9.44 -16.00
CA GLN A 169 -13.79 9.47 -16.58
C GLN A 169 -13.66 10.02 -17.99
N PRO A 170 -14.25 9.36 -19.01
CA PRO A 170 -14.15 9.87 -20.36
C PRO A 170 -14.67 11.30 -20.30
N VAL A 171 -13.75 12.27 -20.38
CA VAL A 171 -14.11 13.67 -20.48
C VAL A 171 -15.01 13.70 -21.67
N ALA A 172 -16.31 13.98 -21.44
CA ALA A 172 -17.33 13.86 -22.47
C ALA A 172 -16.76 14.49 -23.73
N ARG A 173 -16.48 13.65 -24.74
CA ARG A 173 -16.07 14.16 -26.05
C ARG A 173 -17.20 15.10 -26.41
N LYS A 174 -16.91 16.41 -26.46
CA LYS A 174 -17.85 17.37 -27.02
C LYS A 174 -18.11 16.87 -28.44
N THR A 175 -19.21 16.17 -28.64
CA THR A 175 -19.78 15.84 -29.95
C THR A 175 -20.40 17.11 -30.49
N GLY A 176 -19.56 18.11 -30.70
CA GLY A 176 -19.83 19.22 -31.60
C GLY A 176 -18.82 19.11 -32.72
N PRO A 177 -19.16 19.50 -33.97
CA PRO A 177 -18.16 19.65 -35.00
C PRO A 177 -17.10 20.61 -34.45
N SER A 178 -15.88 20.09 -34.27
CA SER A 178 -14.70 20.90 -33.98
C SER A 178 -14.54 21.85 -35.16
N ALA A 179 -15.10 23.05 -35.06
CA ALA A 179 -14.84 24.12 -36.00
C ALA A 179 -13.36 24.49 -35.85
N LEU A 180 -12.51 23.89 -36.70
CA LEU A 180 -11.13 24.31 -36.83
C LEU A 180 -11.14 25.84 -37.06
N PRO A 181 -10.30 26.62 -36.34
CA PRO A 181 -10.13 28.04 -36.61
C PRO A 181 -9.92 28.27 -38.10
N SER A 182 -10.53 29.30 -38.68
CA SER A 182 -10.54 29.56 -40.13
C SER A 182 -9.16 29.46 -40.79
N ARG A 183 -8.11 29.87 -40.08
CA ARG A 183 -6.70 29.78 -40.49
C ARG A 183 -6.13 28.37 -40.68
N LEU A 184 -6.82 27.33 -40.23
CA LEU A 184 -6.41 25.91 -40.33
C LEU A 184 -7.32 25.11 -41.28
N ARG A 185 -8.20 25.77 -42.04
CA ARG A 185 -9.00 25.11 -43.08
C ARG A 185 -8.17 25.02 -44.36
N PHE A 186 -7.91 23.81 -44.82
CA PHE A 186 -7.28 23.58 -46.11
C PHE A 186 -8.25 23.99 -47.23
N PRO A 187 -7.79 24.64 -48.31
CA PRO A 187 -8.64 24.93 -49.46
C PRO A 187 -9.10 23.63 -50.11
N GLU A 188 -10.42 23.45 -50.24
CA GLU A 188 -10.99 22.29 -50.91
C GLU A 188 -10.67 22.34 -52.42
N VAL A 189 -9.92 21.34 -52.89
CA VAL A 189 -9.64 21.16 -54.30
C VAL A 189 -10.93 20.67 -54.96
N ARG A 190 -11.59 21.54 -55.72
CA ARG A 190 -12.73 21.16 -56.58
C ARG A 190 -12.23 20.13 -57.60
N ARG A 191 -12.71 18.89 -57.50
CA ARG A 191 -12.56 17.91 -58.59
C ARG A 191 -13.45 18.36 -59.73
N ALA A 192 -12.86 18.68 -60.88
CA ALA A 192 -13.58 18.90 -62.12
C ALA A 192 -14.22 17.58 -62.58
N ALA A 193 -15.47 17.67 -63.03
CA ALA A 193 -16.26 16.57 -63.59
C ALA A 193 -15.81 16.22 -65.01
#